data_AF-A0A0S8DUC8-F1
#
_entry.id   AF-A0A0S8DUC8-F1
#
_cell.length_a   1.000
_cell.length_b   1.000
_cell.length_c   1.000
_cell.angle_alpha   90.00
_cell.angle_beta   90.00
_cell.angle_gamma   90.00
#
_symmetry.space_group_name_H-M   'P 1'
#
loop_
_entity.id
_entity.type
_entity.pdbx_description
1 polymer ?
#
loop_
_entity_poly.entity_id
_entity_poly.type
_entity_poly.pdbx_seq_one_letter_code
_entity_poly.pdbx_strand_id
1 'polypeptide(L)' 'YCCAVAEDLQQHRATVKVVDAQGETLRADLKGAGEIEELKTLVVKGMVAEGSDRNNLVVNAQGIYVEN' A
#
# COMPACT_ATOMS: atom_id res chain seq x y z
N TYR A 1 1.04 -6.83 28.39
CA TYR A 1 1.04 -5.84 27.31
C TYR A 1 1.21 -6.58 26.00
N CYS A 2 0.11 -6.94 25.37
CA CYS A 2 0.10 -7.65 24.10
C CYS A 2 -1.19 -7.20 23.40
N CYS A 3 -1.09 -6.89 22.11
CA CYS A 3 -2.10 -6.25 21.27
C CYS A 3 -2.07 -4.72 21.37
N ALA A 4 -1.46 -4.07 20.37
CA ALA A 4 -1.77 -2.68 20.06
C ALA A 4 -3.30 -2.56 19.91
N VAL A 5 -3.89 -1.51 20.47
CA VAL A 5 -5.33 -1.26 20.32
C VAL A 5 -5.64 -1.05 18.84
N ALA A 6 -6.79 -1.54 18.37
CA ALA A 6 -7.13 -1.53 16.94
C ALA A 6 -6.99 -0.14 16.29
N GLU A 7 -7.23 0.92 17.05
CA GLU A 7 -6.99 2.32 16.65
C GLU A 7 -5.53 2.60 16.28
N ASP A 8 -4.57 2.14 17.09
CA ASP A 8 -3.14 2.34 16.81
C ASP A 8 -2.73 1.64 15.50
N LEU A 9 -3.29 0.46 15.21
CA LEU A 9 -3.00 -0.25 13.97
C LEU A 9 -3.57 0.46 12.74
N GLN A 10 -4.73 1.12 12.86
CA GLN A 10 -5.31 1.84 11.73
C GLN A 10 -4.49 3.08 11.35
N GLN A 11 -3.94 3.79 12.34
CA GLN A 11 -3.10 4.98 12.09
C GLN A 11 -1.80 4.66 11.33
N HIS A 12 -1.34 3.41 11.38
CA HIS A 12 -0.09 2.97 10.74
C HIS A 12 -0.33 2.12 9.49
N ARG A 13 -1.54 2.17 8.91
CA ARG A 13 -1.91 1.37 7.73
C ARG A 13 -2.10 2.24 6.49
N ALA A 14 -1.42 1.86 5.41
CA ALA A 14 -1.66 2.40 4.08
C ALA A 14 -2.21 1.31 3.15
N THR A 15 -3.16 1.69 2.29
CA THR A 15 -3.68 0.85 1.22
C THR A 15 -3.00 1.25 -0.09
N VAL A 16 -2.27 0.32 -0.71
CA VAL A 16 -1.63 0.56 -2.01
C VAL A 16 -2.46 -0.13 -3.09
N LYS A 17 -2.91 0.62 -4.09
CA LYS A 17 -3.60 0.12 -5.27
C LYS A 17 -2.70 0.30 -6.48
N VAL A 18 -2.31 -0.78 -7.15
CA VAL A 18 -1.56 -0.65 -8.41
C VAL A 18 -2.54 -0.29 -9.51
N VAL A 19 -2.24 0.79 -10.23
CA VAL A 19 -3.07 1.31 -11.31
C VAL A 19 -2.32 1.37 -12.62
N ASP A 20 -3.05 1.31 -13.73
CA ASP A 20 -2.50 1.58 -15.06
C ASP A 20 -2.34 3.10 -15.31
N ALA A 21 -1.98 3.45 -16.55
CA ALA A 21 -1.79 4.84 -16.96
C ALA A 21 -3.11 5.66 -16.96
N GLN A 22 -4.26 4.98 -16.96
CA GLN A 22 -5.59 5.57 -16.92
C GLN A 22 -6.12 5.70 -15.48
N GLY A 23 -5.40 5.15 -14.50
CA GLY A 23 -5.81 5.13 -13.09
C GLY A 23 -6.71 3.95 -12.74
N GLU A 24 -6.92 3.00 -13.66
CA GLU A 24 -7.71 1.81 -13.40
C GLU A 24 -6.90 0.80 -12.58
N THR A 25 -7.51 0.20 -11.56
CA THR A 25 -6.82 -0.77 -10.72
C THR A 25 -6.50 -2.04 -11.49
N LEU A 26 -5.22 -2.44 -11.49
CA LEU A 26 -4.80 -3.71 -12.04
C LEU A 26 -5.33 -4.85 -11.16
N ARG A 27 -6.05 -5.78 -11.76
CA ARG A 27 -6.51 -7.01 -11.10
C ARG A 27 -5.38 -8.03 -11.08
N ALA A 28 -4.34 -7.77 -10.29
CA ALA A 28 -3.25 -8.69 -10.05
C ALA A 28 -3.06 -8.91 -8.55
N ASP A 29 -2.75 -10.13 -8.15
CA ASP A 29 -2.27 -10.40 -6.80
C ASP A 29 -0.81 -9.92 -6.70
N LEU A 30 -0.50 -9.17 -5.65
CA LEU A 30 0.87 -8.73 -5.37
C LEU A 30 1.64 -9.79 -4.57
N LYS A 31 0.94 -10.77 -3.97
CA LYS A 31 1.57 -11.83 -3.19
C LYS A 31 2.39 -12.74 -4.12
N GLY A 32 3.70 -12.76 -3.90
CA GLY A 32 4.64 -13.50 -4.76
C GLY A 32 4.88 -12.86 -6.12
N ALA A 33 4.40 -11.62 -6.33
CA ALA A 33 4.76 -10.83 -7.50
C ALA A 33 6.18 -10.27 -7.31
N GLY A 34 7.15 -10.85 -8.03
CA GLY A 34 8.56 -10.49 -7.85
C GLY A 34 9.06 -10.89 -6.46
N GLU A 35 9.69 -9.94 -5.75
CA GLU A 35 10.25 -10.12 -4.41
C GLU A 35 9.37 -9.51 -3.30
N ILE A 36 8.10 -9.20 -3.62
CA ILE A 36 7.16 -8.64 -2.64
C ILE A 36 6.70 -9.76 -1.69
N GLU A 37 7.16 -9.65 -0.45
CA GLU A 37 6.87 -10.58 0.63
C GLU A 37 6.47 -9.83 1.91
N GLU A 38 5.80 -10.54 2.82
CA GLU A 38 5.45 -10.00 4.13
C GLU A 38 6.72 -9.55 4.89
N LEU A 39 6.62 -8.45 5.64
CA LEU A 39 7.70 -7.85 6.43
C LEU A 39 8.87 -7.23 5.63
N LYS A 40 8.80 -7.16 4.30
CA LYS A 40 9.74 -6.38 3.48
C LYS A 40 9.41 -4.88 3.51
N THR A 41 10.45 -4.05 3.47
CA THR A 41 10.29 -2.61 3.24
C THR A 41 10.16 -2.35 1.74
N LEU A 42 9.15 -1.56 1.37
CA LEU A 42 8.84 -1.24 -0.02
C LEU A 42 8.88 0.28 -0.24
N VAL A 43 9.43 0.70 -1.38
CA VAL A 43 9.31 2.05 -1.89
C VAL A 43 8.15 2.09 -2.89
N VAL A 44 7.13 2.90 -2.59
CA VAL A 44 5.92 3.03 -3.42
C VAL A 44 5.95 4.37 -4.13
N LYS A 45 5.91 4.35 -5.47
CA LYS A 45 5.77 5.54 -6.32
C LYS A 45 4.33 5.62 -6.80
N GLY A 46 3.64 6.68 -6.38
CA GLY A 46 2.21 6.82 -6.63
C GLY A 46 1.70 8.22 -6.40
N MET A 47 0.39 8.36 -6.61
CA MET A 47 -0.39 9.54 -6.21
C MET A 47 -1.33 9.16 -5.06
N VAL A 48 -1.48 10.06 -4.08
CA VAL A 48 -2.49 9.90 -3.02
C VAL A 48 -3.88 9.95 -3.66
N ALA A 49 -4.69 8.93 -3.39
CA ALA A 49 -6.02 8.83 -3.99
C ALA A 49 -6.98 9.84 -3.36
N GLU A 50 -7.91 10.33 -4.17
CA GLU A 50 -9.05 11.13 -3.71
C GLU A 50 -9.85 10.33 -2.66
N GLY A 51 -10.19 10.98 -1.54
CA GLY A 51 -10.84 10.33 -0.39
C GLY A 51 -9.87 9.70 0.63
N SER A 52 -8.55 9.83 0.45
CA SER A 52 -7.60 9.51 1.52
C SER A 52 -7.76 10.49 2.68
N ASP A 53 -7.67 9.98 3.90
CA ASP A 53 -7.76 10.78 5.12
C ASP A 53 -6.72 10.33 6.17
N ARG A 54 -6.81 10.87 7.39
CA ARG A 54 -5.89 10.54 8.49
C ARG A 54 -6.00 9.10 8.98
N ASN A 55 -7.12 8.43 8.74
CA ASN A 55 -7.40 7.08 9.20
C ASN A 55 -7.18 6.03 8.10
N ASN A 56 -7.18 6.46 6.83
CA ASN A 56 -7.02 5.59 5.69
C ASN A 56 -6.25 6.32 4.57
N LEU A 57 -4.94 6.11 4.55
CA LEU A 57 -4.11 6.54 3.44
C LEU A 57 -4.25 5.55 2.28
N VAL A 58 -4.71 6.03 1.12
CA VAL A 58 -4.77 5.23 -0.10
C VAL A 58 -3.83 5.81 -1.15
N VAL A 59 -2.96 4.98 -1.72
CA VAL A 59 -2.01 5.38 -2.76
C VAL A 59 -2.32 4.61 -4.04
N ASN A 60 -2.58 5.34 -5.13
CA ASN A 60 -2.64 4.79 -6.48
C ASN A 60 -1.21 4.72 -7.02
N ALA A 61 -0.61 3.54 -6.95
CA ALA A 61 0.78 3.29 -7.29
C ALA A 61 0.95 3.00 -8.79
N GLN A 62 1.92 3.68 -9.40
CA GLN A 62 2.43 3.34 -10.73
C GLN A 62 3.74 2.52 -10.67
N GLY A 63 4.33 2.36 -9.48
CA GLY A 63 5.51 1.54 -9.28
C GLY A 63 5.70 1.14 -7.82
N ILE A 64 6.19 -0.07 -7.60
CA ILE A 64 6.56 -0.63 -6.29
C ILE A 64 7.95 -1.25 -6.43
N TYR A 65 8.82 -0.96 -5.47
CA TYR A 65 10.20 -1.44 -5.44
C TYR A 65 10.51 -2.01 -4.06
N VAL A 66 11.22 -3.12 -3.99
CA VAL A 66 11.70 -3.68 -2.72
C VAL A 66 12.97 -2.93 -2.33
N GLU A 67 13.03 -2.45 -1.09
CA GLU A 67 14.24 -1.82 -0.54
C GLU A 67 15.24 -2.92 -0.14
N ASN A 68 16.52 -2.73 -0.52
CA ASN A 68 17.61 -3.68 -0.29
C ASN A 68 18.29 -3.47 1.06
#